data_AF-A0A836ZC25-F1
#
_entry.id   AF-A0A836ZC25-F1
#
_cell.length_a   1.000
_cell.length_b   1.000
_cell.length_c   1.000
_cell.angle_alpha   90.00
_cell.angle_beta   90.00
_cell.angle_gamma   90.00
#
_symmetry.space_group_name_H-M   'P 1'
#
loop_
_entity.id
_entity.type
_entity.pdbx_description
1 polymer ?
#
loop_
_entity_poly.entity_id
_entity_poly.type
_entity_poly.pdbx_seq_one_letter_code
_entity_poly.pdbx_strand_id
1 'polypeptide(L)' 'MTIEHNNALRSIARQANYEIKKARQQFPDKNVNDICRSVLKKHRETVTLMGFTPTHLSLAIGMLNGVFKER' A
#
# COMPACT_ATOMS: atom_id res chain seq x y z
N MET A 1 18.64 0.83 2.98
CA MET A 1 17.93 0.82 1.67
C MET A 1 18.41 1.99 0.85
N THR A 2 18.64 1.81 -0.45
CA THR A 2 19.03 2.92 -1.34
C THR A 2 17.83 3.85 -1.59
N ILE A 3 18.11 5.07 -2.03
CA ILE A 3 17.06 6.05 -2.38
C ILE A 3 16.12 5.49 -3.45
N GLU A 4 16.67 4.83 -4.46
CA GLU A 4 15.91 4.19 -5.55
C GLU A 4 14.98 3.09 -5.02
N HIS A 5 15.48 2.27 -4.10
CA HIS A 5 14.71 1.21 -3.47
C HIS A 5 13.51 1.80 -2.70
N ASN A 6 13.74 2.83 -1.87
CA ASN A 6 12.68 3.50 -1.13
C ASN A 6 11.66 4.17 -2.07
N ASN A 7 12.12 4.72 -3.20
CA ASN A 7 11.24 5.31 -4.21
C ASN A 7 10.36 4.26 -4.89
N ALA A 8 10.89 3.07 -5.17
CA ALA A 8 10.10 1.95 -5.70
C ALA A 8 8.97 1.55 -4.74
N LEU A 9 9.28 1.39 -3.44
CA LEU A 9 8.25 1.11 -2.42
C LEU A 9 7.19 2.20 -2.35
N ARG A 10 7.60 3.47 -2.37
CA ARG A 10 6.66 4.61 -2.36
C ARG A 10 5.77 4.61 -3.60
N SER A 11 6.30 4.26 -4.77
CA SER A 11 5.52 4.15 -6.00
C SER A 11 4.43 3.08 -5.88
N ILE A 12 4.80 1.88 -5.43
CA ILE A 12 3.85 0.77 -5.20
C ILE A 12 2.81 1.16 -4.15
N ALA A 13 3.23 1.80 -3.06
CA ALA A 13 2.33 2.26 -2.01
C ALA A 13 1.31 3.29 -2.53
N ARG A 14 1.71 4.21 -3.42
CA ARG A 14 0.77 5.16 -4.06
C ARG A 14 -0.23 4.43 -4.95
N GLN A 15 0.22 3.46 -5.74
CA GLN A 15 -0.66 2.67 -6.60
C GLN A 15 -1.67 1.87 -5.78
N ALA A 16 -1.23 1.16 -4.75
CA ALA A 16 -2.10 0.43 -3.84
C ALA A 16 -3.10 1.36 -3.13
N ASN A 17 -2.65 2.52 -2.66
CA ASN A 17 -3.52 3.50 -1.99
C ASN A 17 -4.59 4.07 -2.94
N TYR A 18 -4.24 4.34 -4.20
CA TYR A 18 -5.18 4.75 -5.22
C TYR A 18 -6.23 3.66 -5.50
N GLU A 19 -5.81 2.40 -5.67
CA GLU A 19 -6.71 1.27 -5.87
C GLU A 19 -7.67 1.09 -4.68
N ILE A 20 -7.19 1.23 -3.44
CA ILE A 20 -8.04 1.20 -2.23
C ILE A 20 -9.07 2.32 -2.25
N LYS A 21 -8.65 3.57 -2.51
CA LYS A 21 -9.57 4.72 -2.55
C LYS A 21 -10.62 4.55 -3.65
N LYS A 22 -10.22 4.10 -4.83
CA LYS A 22 -11.12 3.82 -5.96
C LYS A 22 -12.12 2.71 -5.60
N ALA A 23 -11.66 1.60 -5.02
CA ALA A 23 -12.53 0.51 -4.60
C ALA A 23 -13.52 0.94 -3.50
N ARG A 24 -13.11 1.80 -2.58
CA ARG A 24 -14.01 2.38 -1.57
C ARG A 24 -15.08 3.30 -2.18
N GLN A 25 -14.73 4.07 -3.21
CA GLN A 25 -15.70 4.90 -3.92
C GLN A 25 -16.69 4.04 -4.72
N GLN A 26 -16.23 2.95 -5.32
CA GLN A 26 -17.06 2.02 -6.09
C GLN A 26 -17.97 1.16 -5.21
N PHE A 27 -17.51 0.80 -4.00
CA PHE A 27 -18.22 -0.06 -3.07
C PHE A 27 -18.26 0.58 -1.67
N PRO A 28 -19.09 1.63 -1.46
CA PRO A 28 -19.12 2.39 -0.21
C PRO A 28 -19.57 1.53 0.99
N ASP A 29 -20.44 0.55 0.76
CA ASP A 29 -20.98 -0.34 1.82
C ASP A 29 -20.05 -1.50 2.17
N LYS A 30 -19.01 -1.73 1.36
CA LYS A 30 -18.10 -2.87 1.57
C LYS A 30 -17.11 -2.56 2.68
N ASN A 31 -16.82 -3.56 3.51
CA ASN A 31 -15.88 -3.43 4.60
C ASN A 31 -14.49 -2.99 4.09
N VAL A 32 -13.96 -1.92 4.70
CA VAL A 32 -12.66 -1.34 4.31
C VAL A 32 -11.52 -2.35 4.48
N ASN A 33 -11.57 -3.21 5.51
CA ASN A 33 -10.53 -4.22 5.73
C ASN A 33 -10.49 -5.25 4.59
N ASP A 34 -11.65 -5.63 4.05
CA ASP A 34 -11.71 -6.59 2.93
C ASP A 34 -11.19 -5.96 1.64
N ILE A 35 -11.52 -4.69 1.40
CA ILE A 35 -10.96 -3.91 0.29
C ILE A 35 -9.43 -3.84 0.41
N CYS A 36 -8.92 -3.42 1.58
CA CYS A 36 -7.50 -3.31 1.84
C CYS A 36 -6.78 -4.65 1.67
N ARG A 37 -7.32 -5.74 2.24
CA ARG A 37 -6.74 -7.09 2.09
C ARG A 37 -6.66 -7.53 0.64
N SER A 38 -7.72 -7.30 -0.14
CA SER A 38 -7.76 -7.65 -1.56
C SER A 38 -6.70 -6.90 -2.36
N VAL A 39 -6.59 -5.59 -2.17
CA VAL A 39 -5.58 -4.76 -2.86
C VAL A 39 -4.16 -5.12 -2.40
N LEU A 40 -3.92 -5.23 -1.09
CA LEU A 40 -2.60 -5.58 -0.56
C LEU A 40 -2.13 -6.96 -1.03
N LYS A 41 -3.06 -7.93 -1.19
CA LYS A 41 -2.74 -9.26 -1.72
C LYS A 41 -2.18 -9.18 -3.16
N LYS A 42 -2.71 -8.30 -4.00
CA LYS A 42 -2.26 -8.09 -5.39
C LYS A 42 -0.82 -7.55 -5.46
N HIS A 43 -0.47 -6.64 -4.56
CA HIS A 43 0.86 -6.00 -4.55
C HIS A 43 1.91 -6.79 -3.73
N ARG A 44 1.48 -7.82 -2.98
CA ARG A 44 2.34 -8.63 -2.09
C ARG A 44 3.52 -9.26 -2.82
N GLU A 45 3.26 -9.86 -3.98
CA GLU A 45 4.28 -10.58 -4.74
C GLU A 45 5.35 -9.61 -5.24
N THR A 46 4.93 -8.47 -5.82
CA THR A 46 5.83 -7.42 -6.30
C THR A 46 6.72 -6.86 -5.20
N VAL A 47 6.18 -6.55 -4.01
CA VAL A 47 7.01 -6.03 -2.91
C VAL A 47 7.98 -7.08 -2.38
N THR A 48 7.57 -8.36 -2.36
CA THR A 48 8.44 -9.46 -1.91
C THR A 48 9.61 -9.68 -2.89
N LEU A 49 9.35 -9.63 -4.20
CA LEU A 49 10.39 -9.74 -5.24
C LEU A 49 11.40 -8.59 -5.17
N MET A 50 10.94 -7.40 -4.73
CA MET A 50 11.82 -6.26 -4.49
C MET A 50 12.54 -6.31 -3.13
N GLY A 51 12.43 -7.40 -2.36
CA GLY A 51 13.10 -7.52 -1.06
C GLY A 51 12.41 -6.80 0.09
N PHE A 52 11.21 -6.25 -0.12
CA PHE A 52 10.38 -5.68 0.93
C PHE A 52 9.48 -6.72 1.57
N THR A 53 9.08 -6.45 2.81
CA THR A 53 8.03 -7.23 3.46
C THR A 53 6.65 -6.59 3.23
N PRO A 54 5.55 -7.35 3.31
CA PRO A 54 4.20 -6.78 3.23
C PRO A 54 3.96 -5.66 4.25
N THR A 55 4.60 -5.73 5.41
CA THR A 55 4.55 -4.69 6.46
C THR A 55 5.13 -3.37 5.98
N HIS A 56 6.21 -3.37 5.18
CA HIS A 56 6.76 -2.14 4.60
C HIS A 56 5.74 -1.44 3.70
N LEU A 57 4.98 -2.21 2.91
CA LEU A 57 3.92 -1.66 2.07
C LEU A 57 2.79 -1.05 2.92
N SER A 58 2.33 -1.76 3.94
CA SER A 58 1.28 -1.25 4.85
C SER A 58 1.73 0.02 5.57
N LEU A 59 2.98 0.07 6.03
CA LEU A 59 3.56 1.25 6.66
C LEU A 59 3.65 2.42 5.68
N ALA A 60 4.15 2.20 4.47
CA ALA A 60 4.25 3.24 3.43
C ALA A 60 2.88 3.81 3.05
N ILE A 61 1.85 2.97 2.94
CA ILE A 61 0.47 3.43 2.71
C ILE A 61 -0.05 4.25 3.90
N GLY A 62 0.21 3.81 5.12
CA GLY A 62 -0.20 4.55 6.32
C GLY A 62 0.51 5.90 6.44
N MET A 63 1.78 6.00 6.07
CA MET A 63 2.50 7.28 5.97
C MET A 63 1.89 8.18 4.88
N LEU A 64 1.58 7.63 3.70
CA LEU A 64 0.90 8.38 2.61
C LEU A 64 -0.46 8.94 3.02
N ASN A 65 -1.18 8.25 3.90
CA ASN A 65 -2.47 8.68 4.41
C ASN A 65 -2.37 9.50 5.70
N GLY A 66 -1.17 9.80 6.20
CA GLY A 66 -0.96 10.53 7.45
C GLY A 66 -1.34 9.76 8.73
N VAL A 67 -1.60 8.45 8.63
CA VAL A 67 -1.90 7.56 9.77
C VAL A 67 -0.64 7.32 10.60
N PHE A 68 0.51 7.22 9.93
CA PHE A 68 1.82 7.10 10.58
C PHE A 68 2.66 8.34 10.27
N LYS A 69 3.42 8.81 11.26
CA LYS A 69 4.39 9.90 11.07
C LYS A 69 5.73 9.31 10.61
N GLU A 70 6.36 9.97 9.63
CA GLU A 70 7.76 9.70 9.27
C GLU A 70 8.61 10.12 10.48
N ARG A 71 9.35 9.18 11.07
CA ARG A 71 10.21 9.41 12.25
C ARG A 71 11.55 9.98 11.83
#